data_AF-A0A327XBL6-F1
#
_entry.id   AF-A0A327XBL6-F1
#
_cell.length_a   1.000
_cell.length_b   1.000
_cell.length_c   1.000
_cell.angle_alpha   90.00
_cell.angle_beta   90.00
_cell.angle_gamma   90.00
#
_symmetry.space_group_name_H-M   'P 1'
#
loop_
_entity.id
_entity.type
_entity.pdbx_description
1 polymer ?
#
loop_
_entity_poly.entity_id
_entity_poly.type
_entity_poly.pdbx_seq_one_letter_code
_entity_poly.pdbx_strand_id
1 'polypeptide(L)'
;MFAVFGVTKQVARRVAEKKTPRTITVNRKKIERTDEQLVAAIDEAAQAYFERMKPVILSPEYSSPSFAADFMDLVAPEDARALEVRIRVPVKKVIKGKEKVVRRWLSWNPDTDYLAA
;
A
#
# COMPACT_ATOMS: atom_id res chain seq x y z
N MET A 1 15.82 9.16 2.22
CA MET A 1 15.42 7.75 2.00
C MET A 1 14.24 7.74 1.06
N PHE A 2 14.28 6.91 0.03
CA PHE A 2 13.28 6.78 -1.02
C PHE A 2 12.64 5.40 -0.95
N ALA A 3 11.39 5.25 -1.36
CA ALA A 3 10.74 3.96 -1.49
C ALA A 3 9.65 4.02 -2.55
N VAL A 4 9.36 2.88 -3.18
CA VAL A 4 8.26 2.74 -4.12
C VAL A 4 6.99 2.43 -3.35
N PHE A 5 5.97 3.25 -3.57
CA PHE A 5 4.62 3.02 -3.09
C PHE A 5 3.75 2.56 -4.25
N GLY A 6 2.78 1.70 -3.94
CA GLY A 6 1.78 1.27 -4.91
C GLY A 6 0.83 0.24 -4.35
N VAL A 7 0.02 -0.33 -5.22
CA VAL A 7 -0.88 -1.43 -4.93
C VAL A 7 -0.65 -2.50 -5.98
N THR A 8 -0.29 -3.72 -5.57
CA THR A 8 -0.20 -4.86 -6.49
C THR A 8 -1.33 -5.86 -6.26
N LYS A 9 -1.69 -6.64 -7.29
CA LYS A 9 -2.69 -7.72 -7.15
C LYS A 9 -2.32 -8.69 -6.02
N GLN A 10 -1.02 -9.01 -5.87
CA GLN A 10 -0.53 -9.88 -4.80
C GLN A 10 -0.74 -9.27 -3.41
N VAL A 11 -0.48 -7.96 -3.23
CA VAL A 11 -0.73 -7.27 -1.97
C VAL A 11 -2.23 -7.24 -1.67
N ALA A 12 -3.06 -6.92 -2.66
CA ALA A 12 -4.52 -6.89 -2.50
C ALA A 12 -5.07 -8.27 -2.12
N ARG A 13 -4.58 -9.35 -2.75
CA ARG A 13 -4.92 -10.73 -2.40
C ARG A 13 -4.52 -11.11 -0.99
N ARG A 14 -3.30 -10.79 -0.55
CA ARG A 14 -2.86 -11.03 0.85
C ARG A 14 -3.72 -10.28 1.87
N VAL A 15 -4.19 -9.08 1.54
CA VAL A 15 -5.14 -8.35 2.40
C VAL A 15 -6.50 -9.04 2.40
N ALA A 16 -6.98 -9.49 1.23
CA ALA A 16 -8.23 -10.24 1.11
C ALA A 16 -8.21 -11.54 1.90
N GLU A 17 -7.15 -12.33 1.80
CA GLU A 17 -6.96 -13.58 2.56
C GLU A 17 -7.04 -13.35 4.07
N LYS A 18 -6.46 -12.25 4.56
CA LYS A 18 -6.47 -11.91 6.00
C LYS A 18 -7.83 -11.40 6.48
N LYS A 19 -8.58 -10.72 5.61
CA LYS A 19 -9.82 -10.01 5.99
C LYS A 19 -11.09 -10.76 5.62
N THR A 20 -11.00 -11.76 4.75
CA THR A 20 -12.14 -12.59 4.35
C THR A 20 -12.34 -13.69 5.38
N PRO A 21 -13.42 -13.66 6.19
CA PRO A 21 -13.63 -14.67 7.20
C PRO A 21 -14.04 -15.99 6.55
N ARG A 22 -13.55 -17.11 7.10
CA ARG A 22 -13.98 -18.45 6.68
C ARG A 22 -15.40 -18.77 7.11
N THR A 23 -15.81 -18.25 8.27
CA THR A 23 -17.15 -18.42 8.82
C THR A 23 -18.01 -17.19 8.52
N ILE A 24 -19.21 -17.40 8.01
CA ILE A 24 -20.21 -16.36 7.77
C ILE A 24 -21.45 -16.60 8.62
N THR A 25 -22.21 -15.55 8.88
CA THR A 25 -23.50 -15.65 9.56
C THR A 25 -24.63 -15.54 8.54
N VAL A 26 -25.41 -16.60 8.37
CA VAL A 26 -26.60 -16.62 7.51
C VAL A 26 -27.79 -16.98 8.37
N ASN A 27 -28.85 -16.16 8.36
CA ASN A 27 -30.05 -16.38 9.19
C ASN A 27 -29.75 -16.62 10.67
N ARG A 28 -28.81 -15.84 11.25
CA ARG A 28 -28.30 -15.96 12.63
C ARG A 28 -27.55 -17.28 12.94
N LYS A 29 -27.30 -18.13 11.95
CA LYS A 29 -26.47 -19.34 12.09
C LYS A 29 -25.07 -19.10 11.51
N LYS A 30 -24.04 -19.56 12.21
CA LYS A 30 -22.67 -19.56 11.70
C LYS A 30 -22.49 -20.75 10.76
N ILE A 31 -22.04 -20.49 9.54
CA ILE A 31 -21.79 -21.49 8.50
C ILE A 31 -20.34 -21.30 8.04
N GLU A 32 -19.60 -22.38 7.90
CA GLU A 32 -18.28 -22.34 7.27
C GLU A 32 -18.44 -22.37 5.76
N ARG A 33 -17.72 -21.47 5.08
CA ARG A 33 -17.60 -21.52 3.62
C ARG A 33 -16.87 -22.80 3.22
N THR A 34 -17.31 -23.42 2.14
CA THR A 34 -16.49 -24.43 1.46
C THR A 34 -15.23 -23.76 0.90
N ASP A 35 -14.23 -24.57 0.57
CA ASP A 35 -12.96 -24.04 0.04
C ASP A 35 -13.16 -23.27 -1.27
N GLU A 36 -14.05 -23.75 -2.15
CA GLU A 36 -14.43 -23.06 -3.39
C GLU A 36 -15.09 -21.69 -3.12
N GLN A 37 -16.02 -21.64 -2.17
CA GLN A 37 -16.69 -20.39 -1.78
C GLN A 37 -15.72 -19.40 -1.12
N LEU A 38 -14.75 -19.91 -0.36
CA LEU A 38 -13.73 -19.09 0.27
C LEU A 38 -12.80 -18.49 -0.79
N VAL A 39 -12.34 -19.29 -1.76
CA VAL A 39 -11.47 -18.82 -2.85
C VAL A 39 -12.19 -17.74 -3.66
N ALA A 40 -13.44 -18.00 -4.08
CA ALA A 40 -14.22 -17.02 -4.83
C ALA A 40 -14.41 -15.70 -4.04
N ALA A 41 -14.71 -15.79 -2.75
CA ALA A 41 -14.85 -14.61 -1.89
C ALA A 41 -13.53 -13.84 -1.71
N ILE A 42 -12.39 -14.54 -1.64
CA ILE A 42 -11.06 -13.93 -1.56
C ILE A 42 -10.73 -13.22 -2.88
N ASP A 43 -11.00 -13.83 -4.02
CA ASP A 43 -10.70 -13.24 -5.33
C ASP A 43 -11.57 -11.99 -5.60
N GLU A 44 -12.86 -12.04 -5.25
CA GLU A 44 -13.75 -10.87 -5.32
C GLU A 44 -13.26 -9.74 -4.40
N ALA A 45 -12.93 -10.06 -3.15
CA ALA A 45 -12.40 -9.08 -2.20
C ALA A 45 -11.03 -8.54 -2.64
N ALA A 46 -10.18 -9.37 -3.25
CA ALA A 46 -8.87 -8.96 -3.75
C ALA A 46 -9.02 -7.92 -4.86
N GLN A 47 -9.96 -8.10 -5.80
CA GLN A 47 -10.26 -7.11 -6.82
C GLN A 47 -10.74 -5.80 -6.20
N ALA A 48 -11.67 -5.86 -5.24
CA ALA A 48 -12.16 -4.67 -4.55
C ALA A 48 -11.05 -3.93 -3.77
N TYR A 49 -10.12 -4.67 -3.15
CA TYR A 49 -8.97 -4.07 -2.48
C TYR A 49 -7.96 -3.48 -3.47
N PHE A 50 -7.70 -4.12 -4.60
CA PHE A 50 -6.80 -3.61 -5.62
C PHE A 50 -7.27 -2.22 -6.11
N GLU A 51 -8.56 -2.07 -6.36
CA GLU A 51 -9.17 -0.82 -6.83
C GLU A 51 -9.21 0.27 -5.74
N ARG A 52 -9.49 -0.09 -4.49
CA ARG A 52 -9.82 0.89 -3.44
C ARG A 52 -8.72 1.15 -2.41
N MET A 53 -7.74 0.26 -2.25
CA MET A 53 -6.75 0.44 -1.17
C MET A 53 -5.82 1.61 -1.43
N LYS A 54 -5.28 2.18 -0.37
CA LYS A 54 -4.24 3.21 -0.48
C LYS A 54 -2.91 2.54 -0.86
N PRO A 55 -2.06 3.22 -1.65
CA PRO A 55 -0.70 2.76 -1.91
C PRO A 55 0.06 2.45 -0.63
N VAL A 56 0.73 1.30 -0.60
CA VAL A 56 1.62 0.86 0.48
C VAL A 56 3.04 0.76 -0.05
N ILE A 57 4.01 0.68 0.86
CA ILE A 57 5.41 0.45 0.49
C ILE A 57 5.53 -0.93 -0.16
N LEU A 58 6.06 -0.97 -1.39
CA LEU A 58 6.31 -2.19 -2.16
C LEU A 58 7.78 -2.59 -2.13
N SER A 59 8.68 -1.62 -2.04
CA SER A 59 10.13 -1.84 -2.06
C SER A 59 10.77 -1.63 -0.68
N PRO A 60 12.03 -2.08 -0.49
CA PRO A 60 12.89 -1.58 0.58
C PRO A 60 13.09 -0.05 0.49
N GLU A 61 13.66 0.53 1.55
CA GLU A 61 14.10 1.93 1.55
C GLU A 61 15.45 2.05 0.82
N TYR A 62 15.51 2.91 -0.20
CA TYR A 62 16.70 3.21 -1.00
C TYR A 62 17.34 4.55 -0.59
N SER A 63 18.64 4.68 -0.86
CA SER A 63 19.39 5.92 -0.65
C SER A 63 19.20 6.95 -1.76
N SER A 64 18.87 6.50 -2.98
CA SER A 64 18.74 7.32 -4.19
C SER A 64 17.39 7.09 -4.88
N PRO A 65 16.78 8.10 -5.52
CA PRO A 65 15.54 7.93 -6.27
C PRO A 65 15.74 7.06 -7.53
N SER A 66 16.94 7.03 -8.11
CA SER A 66 17.25 6.18 -9.28
C SER A 66 17.01 4.69 -9.00
N PHE A 67 17.54 4.16 -7.89
CA PHE A 67 17.28 2.77 -7.49
C PHE A 67 15.81 2.47 -7.22
N ALA A 68 15.04 3.46 -6.75
CA ALA A 68 13.60 3.31 -6.58
C ALA A 68 12.87 3.29 -7.94
N ALA A 69 13.34 4.08 -8.92
CA ALA A 69 12.82 4.06 -10.28
C ALA A 69 13.12 2.71 -10.97
N ASP A 70 14.34 2.18 -10.84
CA ASP A 70 14.71 0.86 -11.36
C ASP A 70 13.78 -0.24 -10.81
N PHE A 71 13.38 -0.15 -9.54
CA PHE A 71 12.41 -1.07 -8.96
C PHE A 71 11.02 -0.91 -9.58
N MET A 72 10.57 0.31 -9.87
CA MET A 72 9.29 0.54 -10.54
C MET A 72 9.24 -0.10 -11.93
N ASP A 73 10.34 -0.05 -12.68
CA ASP A 73 10.43 -0.64 -14.02
C ASP A 73 10.35 -2.18 -13.99
N LEU A 74 10.77 -2.80 -12.88
CA LEU A 74 10.63 -4.25 -12.67
C LEU A 74 9.20 -4.68 -12.34
N VAL A 75 8.33 -3.76 -11.92
CA VAL A 75 6.95 -4.08 -11.58
C VAL A 75 6.10 -4.05 -12.85
N ALA A 76 5.56 -5.21 -13.23
CA ALA A 76 4.65 -5.32 -14.37
C ALA A 76 3.48 -4.32 -14.26
N PRO A 77 3.31 -3.40 -15.22
CA PRO A 77 2.27 -2.37 -15.15
C PRO A 77 0.85 -2.92 -15.05
N GLU A 78 0.60 -4.10 -15.61
CA GLU A 78 -0.72 -4.76 -15.59
C GLU A 78 -1.10 -5.32 -14.21
N ASP A 79 -0.14 -5.43 -13.29
CA ASP A 79 -0.33 -5.99 -11.96
C ASP A 79 -0.23 -4.97 -10.84
N ALA A 80 -0.03 -3.70 -11.18
CA ALA A 80 0.18 -2.63 -10.21
C ALA A 80 -0.58 -1.34 -10.54
N ARG A 81 -1.04 -0.65 -9.49
CA ARG A 81 -1.71 0.65 -9.56
C ARG A 81 -1.00 1.67 -8.68
N ALA A 82 -1.05 2.93 -9.13
CA ALA A 82 -0.59 4.09 -8.37
C ALA A 82 0.85 3.92 -7.88
N LEU A 83 1.72 3.41 -8.77
CA LEU A 83 3.14 3.31 -8.53
C LEU A 83 3.74 4.72 -8.49
N GLU A 84 4.43 5.05 -7.41
CA GLU A 84 5.14 6.30 -7.27
C GLU A 84 6.36 6.15 -6.34
N VAL A 85 7.43 6.87 -6.66
CA VAL A 85 8.55 7.04 -5.73
C VAL A 85 8.15 8.07 -4.68
N ARG A 86 8.35 7.74 -3.41
CA ARG A 86 8.20 8.69 -2.30
C ARG A 86 9.51 8.88 -1.57
N ILE A 87 9.72 10.09 -1.06
CA ILE A 87 10.84 10.45 -0.20
C ILE A 87 10.39 10.62 1.25
N ARG A 88 11.20 10.12 2.19
CA ARG A 88 10.99 10.29 3.63
C ARG A 88 11.68 11.57 4.10
N VAL A 89 10.88 12.57 4.46
CA VAL A 89 11.35 13.90 4.86
C VAL A 89 10.92 14.26 6.29
N PRO A 90 11.72 15.02 7.04
CA PRO A 90 11.26 15.64 8.28
C PRO A 90 10.20 16.70 7.94
N VAL A 91 9.13 16.77 8.74
CA VAL A 91 8.08 17.78 8.61
C VAL A 91 7.77 18.31 10.00
N LYS A 92 7.74 19.64 10.16
CA LYS A 92 7.31 20.27 11.41
C LYS A 92 5.79 20.12 11.55
N LYS A 93 5.35 19.59 12.68
CA LYS A 93 3.93 19.42 13.00
C LYS A 93 3.66 19.83 14.45
N VAL A 94 2.63 20.64 14.66
CA VAL A 94 2.12 20.93 16.00
C VAL A 94 1.29 19.75 16.49
N ILE A 95 1.68 19.16 17.63
CA ILE A 95 0.98 18.07 18.29
C ILE A 95 0.74 18.48 19.74
N LYS A 96 -0.54 18.62 20.11
CA LYS A 96 -0.95 19.08 21.45
C LYS A 96 -0.27 20.40 21.87
N GLY A 97 -0.26 21.39 20.97
CA GLY A 97 0.32 22.71 21.21
C GLY A 97 1.85 22.77 21.22
N LYS A 98 2.55 21.64 21.01
CA LYS A 98 4.03 21.60 20.92
C LYS A 98 4.47 21.30 19.50
N GLU A 99 5.44 22.06 19.00
CA GLU A 99 6.10 21.74 17.73
C GLU A 99 6.93 20.47 17.86
N LYS A 100 6.75 19.54 16.91
CA LYS A 100 7.52 18.31 16.80
C LYS A 100 7.93 18.09 15.35
N VAL A 101 9.15 17.61 15.15
CA VAL A 101 9.60 17.13 13.84
C VAL A 101 9.17 15.67 13.69
N VAL A 102 8.35 15.37 12.69
CA VAL A 102 7.91 14.01 12.37
C VAL A 102 8.35 13.65 10.96
N ARG A 103 8.78 12.40 10.74
CA ARG A 103 9.14 11.94 9.39
C ARG A 103 7.89 11.52 8.62
N ARG A 104 7.69 12.05 7.42
CA ARG A 104 6.60 11.68 6.51
C ARG A 104 7.11 11.28 5.14
N TRP A 105 6.35 10.40 4.50
CA TRP A 105 6.54 10.06 3.09
C TRP A 105 5.77 11.08 2.24
N LEU A 106 6.47 11.71 1.30
CA LEU A 106 5.90 12.62 0.30
C LEU A 106 6.24 12.08 -1.10
N SER A 107 5.38 12.33 -2.09
CA SER A 107 5.69 12.02 -3.49
C SER A 107 6.96 12.76 -3.90
N TRP A 108 7.89 12.04 -4.51
CA TRP A 108 9.16 12.59 -4.95
C TRP A 108 9.02 13.30 -6.30
N ASN A 109 9.62 14.47 -6.40
CA ASN A 109 9.69 15.32 -7.58
C ASN A 109 11.09 15.92 -7.64
N PRO A 110 11.85 15.76 -8.73
CA PRO A 110 13.23 16.24 -8.86
C PRO A 110 13.38 17.76 -8.67
N ASP A 111 12.33 18.55 -8.95
CA ASP A 111 12.38 20.02 -8.89
C ASP A 111 12.05 20.60 -7.50
N THR A 112 11.70 19.74 -6.53
CA THR A 112 11.30 20.17 -5.19
C THR A 112 12.49 20.13 -4.23
N ASP A 113 12.75 21.26 -3.55
CA ASP A 113 13.70 21.29 -2.44
C ASP A 113 13.07 20.72 -1.16
N TYR A 114 13.35 19.43 -0.90
CA TYR A 114 12.87 18.71 0.27
C TYR A 114 13.66 19.00 1.55
N LEU A 115 14.77 19.74 1.48
CA LEU A 115 15.59 20.11 2.63
C LEU A 115 15.19 21.47 3.21
N ALA A 116 14.39 22.26 2.48
CA ALA A 116 13.84 23.53 2.93
C ALA A 116 12.55 23.41 3.79
N ALA A 117 12.05 22.20 4.04
CA ALA A 117 10.75 21.91 4.69
C ALA A 117 10.82 21.58 6.20
#